data_AF-A0A382JFJ5-F1
#
_entry.id   AF-A0A382JFJ5-F1
#
_cell.length_a   1.000
_cell.length_b   1.000
_cell.length_c   1.000
_cell.angle_alpha   90.00
_cell.angle_beta   90.00
_cell.angle_gamma   90.00
#
_symmetry.space_group_name_H-M   'P 1'
#
loop_
_entity.id
_entity.type
_entity.pdbx_description
1 polymer ?
#
loop_
_entity_poly.entity_id
_entity_poly.type
_entity_poly.pdbx_seq_one_letter_code
_entity_poly.pdbx_strand_id
1 'polypeptide(L)'
;MEIINEIETPLKLLKKKGYLLIVITNQSAIDRGYTTHESVKKIHSKLNTYLEKFDVHIDKFYYCPHRPNENCYCRKPKPGLLLQAAKDFDIDLKNSWMIGDSLTDTEAATSVGCKAILVKKNQTLANIIKMLLDKDF
;
A
#
# COMPACT_ATOMS: atom_id res chain seq x y z
N MET A 1 4.07 17.47 -1.40
CA MET A 1 3.48 16.22 -0.87
C MET A 1 2.54 16.65 0.22
N GLU A 2 1.26 16.43 0.00
CA GLU A 2 0.24 16.60 1.03
C GLU A 2 0.07 15.27 1.73
N ILE A 3 0.12 15.26 3.06
CA ILE A 3 -0.16 14.08 3.87
C ILE A 3 -1.60 14.25 4.36
N ILE A 4 -2.41 13.20 4.20
CA ILE A 4 -3.77 13.20 4.74
C ILE A 4 -3.66 13.32 6.26
N ASN A 5 -4.35 14.31 6.83
CA ASN A 5 -4.35 14.52 8.28
C ASN A 5 -4.78 13.25 9.02
N GLU A 6 -4.12 13.00 10.15
CA GLU A 6 -4.41 11.90 11.08
C GLU A 6 -4.22 10.49 10.53
N ILE A 7 -3.41 10.32 9.48
CA ILE A 7 -3.07 9.01 8.91
C ILE A 7 -2.30 8.11 9.90
N GLU A 8 -1.56 8.71 10.83
CA GLU A 8 -0.71 8.01 11.80
C GLU A 8 -1.51 7.17 12.80
N THR A 9 -2.66 7.65 13.26
CA THR A 9 -3.47 6.98 14.29
C THR A 9 -3.94 5.59 13.84
N PRO A 10 -4.60 5.42 12.68
CA PRO A 10 -5.05 4.11 12.26
C PRO A 10 -3.89 3.19 11.83
N LEU A 11 -2.79 3.73 11.30
CA LEU A 11 -1.59 2.94 11.03
C LEU A 11 -0.94 2.42 12.32
N LYS A 12 -0.88 3.24 13.38
CA LYS A 12 -0.41 2.82 14.71
C LYS A 12 -1.26 1.69 15.28
N LEU A 13 -2.57 1.75 15.08
CA LEU A 13 -3.49 0.70 15.53
C LEU A 13 -3.22 -0.65 14.82
N LEU A 14 -2.97 -0.63 13.50
CA LEU A 14 -2.58 -1.82 12.75
C LEU A 14 -1.24 -2.39 13.26
N LYS A 15 -0.22 -1.56 13.46
CA LYS A 15 1.08 -2.02 14.00
C LYS A 15 0.93 -2.65 15.39
N LYS A 16 0.09 -2.05 16.28
CA LYS A 16 -0.21 -2.62 17.61
C LYS A 16 -0.90 -3.99 17.54
N LYS A 17 -1.61 -4.28 16.46
CA LYS A 17 -2.26 -5.58 16.19
C LYS A 17 -1.32 -6.59 15.52
N GLY A 18 -0.06 -6.22 15.28
CA GLY A 18 0.93 -7.11 14.67
C GLY A 18 0.94 -7.11 13.15
N TYR A 19 0.18 -6.22 12.49
CA TYR A 19 0.19 -6.13 11.03
C TYR A 19 1.47 -5.47 10.52
N LEU A 20 1.96 -5.98 9.39
CA LEU A 20 2.91 -5.28 8.54
C LEU A 20 2.19 -4.20 7.74
N LEU A 21 2.82 -3.04 7.59
CA LEU A 21 2.38 -1.94 6.74
C LEU A 21 3.23 -1.92 5.47
N ILE A 22 2.66 -2.44 4.38
CA ILE A 22 3.32 -2.50 3.07
C ILE A 22 2.62 -1.58 2.08
N VAL A 23 3.38 -0.70 1.42
CA VAL A 23 2.86 0.16 0.36
C VAL A 23 3.21 -0.44 -1.00
N ILE A 24 2.20 -0.66 -1.84
CA ILE A 24 2.36 -1.15 -3.21
C ILE A 24 1.73 -0.13 -4.16
N THR A 25 2.52 0.48 -5.05
CA THR A 25 2.06 1.60 -5.89
C THR A 25 2.52 1.52 -7.35
N ASN A 26 1.68 1.98 -8.28
CA ASN A 26 2.05 2.13 -9.69
C ASN A 26 2.64 3.54 -9.90
N GLN A 27 3.92 3.64 -10.25
CA GLN A 27 4.67 4.90 -10.44
C GLN A 27 5.12 5.07 -11.89
N SER A 28 4.17 4.95 -12.84
CA SER A 28 4.46 5.06 -14.29
C SER A 28 5.02 6.41 -14.73
N ALA A 29 4.98 7.42 -13.85
CA ALA A 29 5.63 8.70 -14.08
C ALA A 29 7.15 8.55 -14.32
N ILE A 30 7.77 7.49 -13.76
CA ILE A 30 9.19 7.20 -13.95
C ILE A 30 9.47 6.86 -15.41
N ASP A 31 8.87 5.80 -15.94
CA ASP A 31 9.15 5.38 -17.32
C ASP A 31 8.51 6.31 -18.36
N ARG A 32 7.59 7.20 -17.94
CA ARG A 32 7.13 8.34 -18.75
C ARG A 32 8.10 9.53 -18.78
N GLY A 33 9.16 9.52 -17.96
CA GLY A 33 10.16 10.59 -17.89
C GLY A 33 9.72 11.82 -17.08
N TYR A 34 8.62 11.74 -16.33
CA TYR A 34 8.11 12.85 -15.51
C TYR A 34 8.74 12.90 -14.11
N THR A 35 9.35 11.80 -13.65
CA THR A 35 10.05 11.73 -12.37
C THR A 35 11.14 10.66 -12.42
N THR A 36 11.89 10.51 -11.33
CA THR A 36 12.97 9.52 -11.22
C THR A 36 12.73 8.55 -10.08
N HIS A 37 13.36 7.37 -10.15
CA HIS A 37 13.40 6.43 -9.02
C HIS A 37 13.87 7.09 -7.72
N GLU A 38 14.88 7.96 -7.81
CA GLU A 38 15.41 8.69 -6.66
C GLU A 38 14.37 9.65 -6.08
N SER A 39 13.64 10.37 -6.92
CA SER A 39 12.57 11.27 -6.49
C SER A 39 11.46 10.53 -5.76
N VAL A 40 11.03 9.38 -6.29
CA VAL A 40 10.02 8.51 -5.64
C VAL A 40 10.55 7.99 -4.30
N LYS A 41 11.80 7.52 -4.24
CA LYS A 41 12.43 7.08 -2.98
C LYS A 41 12.51 8.22 -1.95
N LYS A 42 12.80 9.45 -2.37
CA LYS A 42 12.79 10.64 -1.50
C LYS A 42 11.39 10.92 -0.94
N ILE A 43 10.33 10.75 -1.74
CA ILE A 43 8.95 10.89 -1.28
C ILE A 43 8.64 9.83 -0.20
N HIS A 44 8.97 8.57 -0.46
CA HIS A 44 8.77 7.48 0.51
C HIS A 44 9.54 7.72 1.82
N SER A 45 10.80 8.15 1.73
CA SER A 45 11.61 8.49 2.90
C SER A 45 10.99 9.64 3.69
N LYS A 46 10.51 10.71 3.02
CA LYS A 46 9.82 11.81 3.70
C LYS A 46 8.55 11.36 4.41
N LEU A 47 7.79 10.42 3.83
CA LEU A 47 6.61 9.86 4.48
C LEU A 47 6.99 9.07 5.73
N ASN A 48 8.01 8.20 5.66
CA ASN A 48 8.48 7.47 6.85
C ASN A 48 9.02 8.41 7.93
N THR A 49 9.84 9.40 7.58
CA THR A 49 10.34 10.40 8.54
C THR A 49 9.20 11.20 9.21
N TYR A 50 8.10 11.45 8.49
CA TYR A 50 6.91 12.03 9.09
C TYR A 50 6.25 11.07 10.09
N LEU A 51 6.03 9.81 9.71
CA LEU A 51 5.36 8.80 10.54
C LEU A 51 6.18 8.42 11.77
N GLU A 52 7.52 8.47 11.69
CA GLU A 52 8.44 8.19 12.79
C GLU A 52 8.20 9.10 13.99
N LYS A 53 7.72 10.34 13.78
CA LYS A 53 7.34 11.28 14.86
C LYS A 53 6.19 10.75 15.73
N PHE A 54 5.49 9.71 15.27
CA PHE A 54 4.35 9.09 15.91
C PHE A 54 4.59 7.62 16.27
N ASP A 55 5.85 7.15 16.23
CA ASP A 55 6.26 5.75 16.42
C ASP A 55 5.63 4.78 15.40
N VAL A 56 5.39 5.25 14.18
CA VAL A 56 4.86 4.45 13.08
C VAL A 56 5.88 4.42 11.95
N HIS A 57 6.02 3.27 11.29
CA HIS A 57 6.83 3.16 10.08
C HIS A 57 6.12 2.26 9.07
N ILE A 58 6.26 2.59 7.78
CA ILE A 58 5.95 1.65 6.69
C ILE A 58 7.12 0.67 6.59
N ASP A 59 6.81 -0.62 6.70
CA ASP A 59 7.79 -1.71 6.70
C ASP A 59 8.49 -1.83 5.33
N LYS A 60 7.74 -1.61 4.24
CA LYS A 60 8.32 -1.57 2.89
C LYS A 60 7.46 -0.82 1.88
N PHE A 61 8.14 -0.13 0.97
CA PHE A 61 7.56 0.41 -0.25
C PHE A 61 7.97 -0.43 -1.46
N TYR A 62 7.00 -0.94 -2.19
CA TYR A 62 7.15 -1.53 -3.51
C TYR A 62 6.48 -0.63 -4.53
N TYR A 63 7.13 -0.42 -5.67
CA TYR A 63 6.53 0.34 -6.76
C TYR A 63 6.91 -0.18 -8.13
N CYS A 64 5.97 -0.07 -9.07
CA CYS A 64 6.18 -0.40 -10.46
C CYS A 64 6.46 0.87 -11.27
N PRO A 65 7.64 1.03 -11.91
CA PRO A 65 7.96 2.20 -12.73
C PRO A 65 7.29 2.15 -14.12
N HIS A 66 6.85 0.96 -14.54
CA HIS A 66 6.42 0.69 -15.91
C HIS A 66 5.09 1.33 -16.31
N ARG A 67 5.03 1.73 -17.58
CA ARG A 67 3.86 2.11 -18.36
C ARG A 67 2.93 0.90 -18.57
N PRO A 68 1.63 1.14 -18.86
CA PRO A 68 0.68 0.05 -19.09
C PRO A 68 1.06 -0.93 -20.21
N ASN A 69 1.73 -0.46 -21.26
CA ASN A 69 2.06 -1.25 -22.45
C ASN A 69 3.36 -2.07 -22.35
N GLU A 70 4.11 -1.93 -21.26
CA GLU A 70 5.40 -2.62 -21.08
C GLU A 70 5.25 -4.05 -20.56
N ASN A 71 4.01 -4.51 -20.31
CA ASN A 71 3.66 -5.89 -19.98
C ASN A 71 4.43 -6.54 -18.81
N CYS A 72 5.08 -5.75 -17.94
CA CYS A 72 5.75 -6.23 -16.73
C CYS A 72 4.83 -7.03 -15.81
N TYR A 73 5.39 -7.83 -14.89
CA TYR A 73 4.61 -8.61 -13.92
C TYR A 73 4.21 -7.82 -12.66
N CYS A 74 4.88 -6.69 -12.39
CA CYS A 74 4.74 -5.95 -11.14
C CYS A 74 3.63 -4.88 -11.15
N ARG A 75 3.18 -4.43 -12.33
CA ARG A 75 2.15 -3.38 -12.43
C ARG A 75 0.78 -3.93 -12.07
N LYS A 76 0.13 -3.35 -11.06
CA LYS A 76 -1.29 -3.64 -10.76
C LYS A 76 -2.15 -3.37 -12.00
N PRO A 77 -3.07 -4.28 -12.40
CA PRO A 77 -3.70 -5.31 -11.57
C PRO A 77 -2.94 -6.64 -11.45
N LYS A 78 -1.74 -6.78 -12.02
CA LYS A 78 -0.94 -7.98 -11.79
C LYS A 78 -0.43 -8.02 -10.35
N PRO A 79 -0.36 -9.20 -9.71
CA PRO A 79 -0.04 -9.33 -8.30
C PRO A 79 1.46 -9.36 -7.99
N GLY A 80 2.34 -9.12 -8.96
CA GLY A 80 3.77 -9.39 -8.81
C GLY A 80 4.42 -8.73 -7.59
N LEU A 81 4.02 -7.50 -7.25
CA LEU A 81 4.53 -6.82 -6.05
C LEU A 81 3.92 -7.34 -4.75
N LEU A 82 2.68 -7.84 -4.75
CA LEU A 82 2.10 -8.51 -3.58
C LEU A 82 2.82 -9.82 -3.30
N LEU A 83 3.08 -10.62 -4.35
CA LEU A 83 3.82 -11.88 -4.24
C LEU A 83 5.27 -11.64 -3.79
N GLN A 84 5.91 -10.58 -4.29
CA GLN A 84 7.23 -10.19 -3.83
C GLN A 84 7.21 -9.82 -2.34
N ALA A 85 6.24 -8.99 -1.91
CA ALA A 85 6.09 -8.64 -0.50
C ALA A 85 5.86 -9.87 0.39
N ALA A 86 5.02 -10.80 -0.06
CA ALA A 86 4.77 -12.04 0.66
C ALA A 86 6.02 -12.90 0.81
N LYS A 87 6.86 -12.97 -0.23
CA LYS A 87 8.13 -13.68 -0.16
C LYS A 87 9.14 -13.01 0.77
N ASP A 88 9.25 -11.68 0.70
CA ASP A 88 10.27 -10.93 1.45
C ASP A 88 9.99 -10.89 2.96
N PHE A 89 8.71 -11.02 3.36
CA PHE A 89 8.26 -10.89 4.76
C PHE A 89 7.49 -12.10 5.29
N ASP A 90 7.43 -13.21 4.53
CA ASP A 90 6.64 -14.41 4.86
C ASP A 90 5.16 -14.08 5.18
N ILE A 91 4.53 -13.26 4.33
CA ILE A 91 3.16 -12.75 4.55
C ILE A 91 2.13 -13.80 4.13
N ASP A 92 1.20 -14.13 5.03
CA ASP A 92 -0.03 -14.81 4.66
C ASP A 92 -1.01 -13.85 3.97
N LEU A 93 -1.00 -13.87 2.64
CA LEU A 93 -1.86 -13.03 1.82
C LEU A 93 -3.36 -13.29 2.07
N LYS A 94 -3.79 -14.51 2.42
CA LYS A 94 -5.21 -14.83 2.65
C LYS A 94 -5.78 -14.15 3.89
N ASN A 95 -4.91 -13.92 4.88
CA ASN A 95 -5.22 -13.20 6.10
C ASN A 95 -4.77 -11.73 6.06
N SER A 96 -4.45 -11.22 4.86
CA SER A 96 -4.08 -9.83 4.63
C SER A 96 -5.19 -9.03 3.96
N TRP A 97 -5.05 -7.70 3.99
CA TRP A 97 -5.92 -6.75 3.30
C TRP A 97 -5.12 -5.82 2.39
N MET A 98 -5.59 -5.63 1.17
CA MET A 98 -5.18 -4.55 0.28
C MET A 98 -6.24 -3.44 0.33
N ILE A 99 -5.83 -2.25 0.75
CA ILE A 99 -6.70 -1.07 0.81
C ILE A 99 -6.21 -0.10 -0.27
N GLY A 100 -7.07 0.19 -1.26
CA GLY A 100 -6.72 1.04 -2.40
C GLY A 100 -7.92 1.75 -2.99
N ASP A 101 -7.68 2.77 -3.82
CA ASP A 101 -8.70 3.63 -4.41
C ASP A 101 -9.08 3.22 -5.85
N SER A 102 -8.40 2.22 -6.41
CA SER A 102 -8.61 1.77 -7.79
C SER A 102 -9.07 0.31 -7.88
N LEU A 103 -9.80 -0.01 -8.94
CA LEU A 103 -10.14 -1.41 -9.25
C LEU A 103 -8.89 -2.27 -9.43
N THR A 104 -7.81 -1.69 -9.96
CA THR A 104 -6.55 -2.43 -10.13
C THR A 104 -5.94 -2.90 -8.81
N ASP A 105 -6.19 -2.21 -7.70
CA ASP A 105 -5.79 -2.67 -6.36
C ASP A 105 -6.57 -3.92 -5.96
N THR A 106 -7.89 -3.86 -6.16
CA THR A 106 -8.79 -4.95 -5.79
C THR A 106 -8.56 -6.21 -6.63
N GLU A 107 -8.30 -6.05 -7.93
CA GLU A 107 -7.99 -7.15 -8.84
C GLU A 107 -6.65 -7.80 -8.47
N ALA A 108 -5.62 -6.99 -8.20
CA ALA A 108 -4.31 -7.51 -7.78
C ALA A 108 -4.42 -8.33 -6.49
N ALA A 109 -5.15 -7.82 -5.48
CA ALA A 109 -5.33 -8.49 -4.21
C ALA A 109 -6.12 -9.80 -4.33
N THR A 110 -7.28 -9.75 -4.98
CA THR A 110 -8.16 -10.92 -5.12
C THR A 110 -7.51 -12.03 -5.95
N SER A 111 -6.66 -11.70 -6.93
CA SER A 111 -5.92 -12.68 -7.73
C SER A 111 -4.96 -13.57 -6.93
N VAL A 112 -4.59 -13.16 -5.71
CA VAL A 112 -3.73 -13.92 -4.79
C VAL A 112 -4.43 -14.30 -3.48
N GLY A 113 -5.75 -14.19 -3.44
CA GLY A 113 -6.56 -14.52 -2.27
C GLY A 113 -6.51 -13.48 -1.14
N CYS A 114 -5.89 -12.32 -1.36
CA CYS A 114 -5.88 -11.22 -0.40
C CYS A 114 -7.24 -10.49 -0.40
N LYS A 115 -7.70 -10.12 0.79
CA LYS A 115 -8.96 -9.38 0.95
C LYS A 115 -8.78 -7.99 0.37
N ALA A 116 -9.76 -7.51 -0.40
CA ALA A 116 -9.68 -6.22 -1.07
C ALA A 116 -10.68 -5.22 -0.49
N ILE A 117 -10.24 -3.98 -0.27
CA ILE A 117 -11.10 -2.86 0.10
C ILE A 117 -10.86 -1.72 -0.89
N LEU A 118 -11.92 -1.37 -1.62
CA LEU A 118 -11.98 -0.18 -2.46
C LEU A 118 -12.42 1.02 -1.63
N VAL A 119 -11.53 2.00 -1.48
CA VAL A 119 -11.80 3.26 -0.78
C VAL A 119 -12.76 4.10 -1.61
N LYS A 120 -13.93 4.43 -1.03
CA LYS A 120 -14.89 5.36 -1.65
C LYS A 120 -14.55 6.80 -1.28
N LYS A 121 -14.98 7.78 -2.10
CA LYS A 121 -14.70 9.22 -1.90
C LYS A 121 -15.04 9.77 -0.50
N ASN A 122 -16.01 9.17 0.18
CA ASN A 122 -16.48 9.58 1.51
C ASN A 122 -15.88 8.74 2.66
N GLN A 123 -14.91 7.88 2.38
CA GLN A 123 -14.26 7.04 3.38
C GLN A 123 -12.84 7.51 3.64
N THR A 124 -12.47 7.56 4.92
CA THR A 124 -11.10 7.77 5.36
C THR A 124 -10.46 6.42 5.68
N LEU A 125 -9.12 6.36 5.63
CA LEU A 125 -8.39 5.17 6.07
C LEU A 125 -8.71 4.83 7.53
N ALA A 126 -8.89 5.85 8.38
CA ALA A 126 -9.29 5.67 9.78
C ALA A 126 -10.64 4.95 9.92
N ASN A 127 -11.65 5.36 9.18
CA ASN A 127 -12.97 4.73 9.22
C ASN A 127 -12.90 3.28 8.71
N ILE A 128 -12.12 3.02 7.65
CA ILE A 128 -11.94 1.67 7.11
C ILE A 128 -11.25 0.76 8.12
N ILE A 129 -10.13 1.21 8.72
CA ILE A 129 -9.38 0.41 9.69
C ILE A 129 -10.22 0.15 10.95
N LYS A 130 -11.00 1.13 11.40
CA LYS A 130 -11.95 0.91 12.49
C LYS A 130 -12.95 -0.19 12.15
N MET A 131 -13.59 -0.11 10.98
CA MET A 131 -14.53 -1.15 10.53
C MET A 131 -13.90 -2.54 10.37
N LEU A 132 -12.61 -2.61 10.02
CA LEU A 132 -11.88 -3.87 9.93
C LEU A 132 -11.71 -4.51 11.31
N LEU A 133 -11.23 -3.71 12.27
CA LEU A 133 -10.89 -4.20 13.59
C LEU A 133 -12.11 -4.43 14.48
N ASP A 134 -13.21 -3.71 14.24
CA ASP A 134 -14.49 -3.91 14.93
C ASP A 134 -15.20 -5.21 14.50
N LYS A 135 -14.85 -5.78 13.34
CA LYS A 135 -15.41 -7.04 12.82
C LYS A 135 -14.67 -8.30 13.25
N ASP A 136 -13.54 -8.15 13.96
CA ASP A 136 -12.71 -9.25 14.45
C ASP A 136 -13.04 -9.69 15.90
N PHE A 137 -14.30 -9.51 16.34
CA PHE A 137 -14.83 -10.03 17.62
C PHE A 137 -16.14 -10.80 17.45
#